data_AF-A0A177JPV3-F1
#
_entry.id   AF-A0A177JPV3-F1
#
_cell.length_a   1.000
_cell.length_b   1.000
_cell.length_c   1.000
_cell.angle_alpha   90.00
_cell.angle_beta   90.00
_cell.angle_gamma   90.00
#
_symmetry.space_group_name_H-M   'P 1'
#
loop_
_entity.id
_entity.type
_entity.pdbx_description
1 polymer ?
#
loop_
_entity_poly.entity_id
_entity_poly.type
_entity_poly.pdbx_seq_one_letter_code
_entity_poly.pdbx_strand_id
1 'polypeptide(L)'
;MKELSLVTGSIDFIVTPNEEWVFLEINPSGQFLWLEYDCPSVPLLDAFCKFLISRSDDFVYNNKPHVYLHEFDKIANLVMAEEPKIHEFIHSSVVPE
;
A
#
# COMPACT_ATOMS: atom_id res chain seq x y z
N MET A 1 1.69 -17.67 1.26
CA MET A 1 2.87 -16.82 1.54
C MET A 1 4.17 -17.64 1.66
N LYS A 2 4.36 -18.50 2.67
CA LYS A 2 5.60 -19.27 2.87
C LYS A 2 6.04 -20.12 1.66
N GLU A 3 5.13 -20.86 1.04
CA GLU A 3 5.44 -21.69 -0.14
C GLU A 3 5.87 -20.86 -1.36
N LEU A 4 5.40 -19.61 -1.46
CA LEU A 4 5.78 -18.66 -2.50
C LEU A 4 7.02 -17.84 -2.14
N SER A 5 7.59 -18.04 -0.94
CA SER A 5 8.68 -17.23 -0.39
C SER A 5 8.39 -15.72 -0.40
N LEU A 6 7.12 -15.35 -0.20
CA LEU A 6 6.69 -13.95 -0.12
C LEU A 6 6.52 -13.51 1.33
N VAL A 7 7.17 -12.39 1.67
CA VAL A 7 7.05 -11.72 2.98
C VAL A 7 5.97 -10.62 3.01
N THR A 8 5.49 -10.22 1.83
CA THR A 8 4.40 -9.25 1.64
C THR A 8 3.72 -9.49 0.28
N GLY A 9 2.50 -9.02 0.12
CA GLY A 9 1.73 -9.09 -1.12
C GLY A 9 0.27 -8.70 -0.92
N SER A 10 -0.36 -8.17 -1.97
CA SER A 10 -1.81 -7.92 -2.01
C SER A 10 -2.51 -9.16 -2.54
N ILE A 11 -3.60 -9.58 -1.89
CA ILE A 11 -4.34 -10.78 -2.26
C ILE A 11 -5.77 -10.40 -2.60
N ASP A 12 -6.21 -10.83 -3.77
CA ASP A 12 -7.55 -10.53 -4.27
C ASP A 12 -8.46 -11.74 -4.10
N PHE A 13 -9.63 -11.48 -3.50
CA PHE A 13 -10.69 -12.45 -3.33
C PHE A 13 -12.01 -11.90 -3.85
N ILE A 14 -12.89 -12.81 -4.27
CA ILE A 14 -14.32 -12.53 -4.45
C ILE A 14 -15.14 -13.48 -3.59
N VAL A 15 -16.37 -13.09 -3.28
CA VAL A 15 -17.33 -13.92 -2.54
C VAL A 15 -18.50 -14.23 -3.46
N THR A 16 -18.81 -15.52 -3.65
CA THR A 16 -19.96 -15.94 -4.46
C THR A 16 -21.28 -15.65 -3.74
N PRO A 17 -22.43 -15.66 -4.44
CA PRO A 17 -23.74 -15.55 -3.78
C PRO A 17 -24.04 -16.66 -2.76
N ASN A 18 -23.29 -17.77 -2.80
CA ASN A 18 -23.38 -18.87 -1.85
C ASN A 18 -22.39 -18.74 -0.68
N GLU A 19 -21.81 -17.55 -0.46
CA GLU A 19 -20.84 -17.24 0.60
C GLU A 19 -19.49 -17.98 0.48
N GLU A 20 -19.15 -18.45 -0.72
CA GLU A 20 -17.86 -19.08 -0.97
C GLU A 20 -16.79 -18.04 -1.32
N TRP A 21 -15.65 -18.09 -0.65
CA TRP A 21 -14.50 -17.25 -0.95
C TRP A 21 -13.66 -17.88 -2.07
N VAL A 22 -13.43 -17.12 -3.14
CA VAL A 22 -12.63 -17.55 -4.29
C VAL A 22 -11.38 -16.68 -4.36
N PHE A 23 -10.22 -17.32 -4.27
CA PHE A 23 -8.92 -16.69 -4.52
C PHE A 23 -8.77 -16.39 -6.01
N LEU A 24 -8.36 -15.16 -6.34
CA LEU A 24 -8.09 -14.77 -7.72
C LEU A 24 -6.58 -14.75 -7.98
N GLU A 25 -5.86 -13.89 -7.25
CA GLU A 25 -4.43 -13.73 -7.41
C GLU A 25 -3.74 -13.23 -6.14
N ILE A 26 -2.41 -13.30 -6.19
CA ILE A 26 -1.54 -12.56 -5.29
C ILE A 26 -0.59 -11.71 -6.12
N ASN A 27 -0.54 -10.41 -5.84
CA ASN A 27 0.42 -9.48 -6.40
C ASN A 27 1.51 -9.15 -5.36
N PRO A 28 2.75 -9.67 -5.51
CA PRO A 28 3.86 -9.40 -4.59
C PRO A 28 4.22 -7.91 -4.42
N SER A 29 3.86 -7.07 -5.39
CA SER A 29 4.12 -5.63 -5.42
C SER A 29 2.84 -4.83 -5.64
N GLY A 30 1.71 -5.37 -5.17
CA GLY A 30 0.42 -4.71 -5.30
C GLY A 30 0.41 -3.34 -4.62
N GLN A 31 -0.22 -2.35 -5.25
CA GLN A 31 -0.45 -1.05 -4.63
C GLN A 31 -1.49 -1.23 -3.51
N PHE A 32 -1.14 -0.82 -2.29
CA PHE A 32 -1.99 -1.05 -1.11
C PHE A 32 -2.30 0.23 -0.32
N LEU A 33 -1.44 1.25 -0.36
CA LEU A 33 -1.57 2.44 0.48
C LEU A 33 -2.86 3.23 0.25
N TRP A 34 -3.43 3.17 -0.95
CA TRP A 34 -4.69 3.84 -1.27
C TRP A 34 -5.85 3.36 -0.38
N LEU A 35 -5.82 2.11 0.09
CA LEU A 35 -6.87 1.53 0.93
C LEU A 35 -6.98 2.24 2.29
N GLU A 36 -5.91 2.86 2.78
CA GLU A 36 -5.96 3.64 4.02
C GLU A 36 -6.83 4.91 3.86
N TYR A 37 -6.93 5.47 2.64
CA TYR A 37 -7.87 6.56 2.38
C TYR A 37 -9.32 6.11 2.45
N ASP A 38 -9.62 4.95 1.87
CA ASP A 38 -10.98 4.39 1.85
C ASP A 38 -11.36 3.76 3.21
N CYS A 39 -10.38 3.28 3.97
CA CYS A 39 -10.56 2.67 5.27
C CYS A 39 -9.55 3.23 6.30
N PRO A 40 -9.80 4.43 6.86
CA PRO A 40 -8.86 5.09 7.77
C PRO A 40 -8.58 4.35 9.09
N SER A 41 -9.40 3.36 9.43
CA SER A 41 -9.19 2.49 10.60
C SER A 41 -8.12 1.41 10.38
N VAL A 42 -7.62 1.25 9.15
CA VAL A 42 -6.55 0.31 8.79
C VAL A 42 -5.27 1.11 8.46
N PRO A 43 -4.41 1.36 9.46
CA PRO A 43 -3.21 2.20 9.30
C PRO A 43 -2.08 1.44 8.56
N LEU A 44 -2.24 1.25 7.25
CA LEU A 44 -1.34 0.49 6.40
C LEU A 44 0.06 1.11 6.32
N LEU A 45 0.17 2.44 6.28
CA LEU A 45 1.47 3.11 6.28
C LEU A 45 2.26 2.77 7.54
N ASP A 46 1.65 2.91 8.73
CA ASP A 46 2.31 2.59 10.00
C ASP A 46 2.68 1.11 10.09
N ALA A 47 1.77 0.22 9.70
CA ALA A 47 2.01 -1.21 9.69
C ALA A 47 3.20 -1.59 8.79
N PHE A 48 3.26 -1.02 7.57
CA PHE A 48 4.33 -1.29 6.62
C PHE A 48 5.67 -0.69 7.09
N CYS A 49 5.68 0.52 7.65
CA CYS A 49 6.89 1.10 8.24
C CYS A 49 7.43 0.25 9.39
N LYS A 50 6.56 -0.20 10.31
CA LYS A 50 6.96 -1.07 11.42
C LYS A 50 7.45 -2.44 10.94
N PHE A 51 6.83 -3.00 9.90
CA PHE A 51 7.30 -4.21 9.24
C PHE A 51 8.74 -4.05 8.74
N LEU A 52 9.03 -2.99 7.97
CA LEU A 52 10.37 -2.71 7.46
C LEU A 52 11.40 -2.49 8.58
N ILE A 53 11.01 -1.79 9.65
CA ILE A 53 11.87 -1.55 10.82
C ILE A 53 12.17 -2.87 11.55
N SER A 54 11.19 -3.77 11.67
CA SER A 54 11.33 -5.04 12.38
C SER A 54 12.34 -5.98 11.72
N ARG A 55 12.47 -5.92 10.39
CA ARG A 55 13.31 -6.82 9.58
C ARG A 55 12.96 -8.31 9.80
N SER A 56 11.70 -8.59 10.11
CA SER A 56 11.22 -9.94 10.44
C SER A 56 10.19 -10.41 9.41
N ASP A 57 10.32 -11.64 8.94
CA ASP A 57 9.37 -12.30 8.04
C ASP A 57 8.15 -12.91 8.78
N ASP A 58 8.19 -12.89 10.12
CA ASP A 58 7.11 -13.29 11.03
C ASP A 58 6.46 -12.08 11.75
N PHE A 59 6.65 -10.88 11.23
CA PHE A 59 6.13 -9.64 11.80
C PHE A 59 4.61 -9.69 12.03
N VAL A 60 4.19 -9.31 13.24
CA VAL A 60 2.77 -9.13 13.60
C VAL A 60 2.55 -7.69 14.01
N TYR A 61 1.62 -7.02 13.31
CA TYR A 61 1.26 -5.65 13.62
C TYR A 61 0.48 -5.56 14.94
N ASN A 62 0.95 -4.72 15.86
CA ASN A 62 0.15 -4.29 17.00
C ASN A 62 -0.63 -3.04 16.60
N ASN A 63 -1.96 -3.05 16.74
CA ASN A 63 -2.84 -1.98 16.27
C ASN A 63 -2.77 -0.70 17.13
N LYS A 64 -1.56 -0.15 17.28
CA LYS A 64 -1.21 1.08 18.00
C LYS A 64 -0.47 2.00 17.03
N PRO A 65 -1.19 2.65 16.10
CA PRO A 65 -0.58 3.48 15.07
C PRO A 65 0.07 4.73 15.66
N HIS A 66 1.22 5.12 15.10
CA HIS A 66 1.89 6.38 15.39
C HIS A 66 1.81 7.37 14.24
N VAL A 67 1.57 6.88 13.03
CA VAL A 67 1.48 7.69 11.81
C VAL A 67 0.30 7.24 10.94
N TYR A 68 -0.25 8.17 10.16
CA TYR A 68 -1.26 7.90 9.15
C TYR A 68 -0.89 8.59 7.84
N LEU A 69 -1.30 8.00 6.72
CA LEU A 69 -0.99 8.49 5.38
C LEU A 69 -1.49 9.93 5.16
N HIS A 70 -2.71 10.24 5.61
CA HIS A 70 -3.31 11.57 5.45
C HIS A 70 -2.55 12.70 6.17
N GLU A 71 -1.70 12.37 7.15
CA GLU A 71 -0.84 13.36 7.82
C GLU A 71 0.25 13.89 6.88
N PHE A 72 0.68 13.06 5.92
CA PHE A 72 1.72 13.40 4.95
C PHE A 72 1.17 14.16 3.74
N ASP A 73 -0.10 13.99 3.38
CA ASP A 73 -0.72 14.72 2.25
C ASP A 73 -0.63 16.23 2.42
N LYS A 74 -0.77 16.73 3.66
CA LYS A 74 -0.65 18.16 3.94
C LYS A 74 0.74 18.69 3.60
N ILE A 75 1.77 17.93 3.97
CA ILE A 75 3.17 18.27 3.69
C ILE A 75 3.43 18.17 2.18
N ALA A 76 2.99 17.08 1.55
CA ALA A 76 3.16 16.88 0.11
C ALA A 76 2.51 18.02 -0.70
N ASN A 77 1.29 18.42 -0.36
CA ASN A 77 0.59 19.52 -1.05
C ASN A 77 1.28 20.87 -0.87
N LEU A 78 1.83 21.15 0.32
CA LEU A 78 2.61 22.37 0.58
C LEU A 78 3.88 22.40 -0.28
N VAL A 79 4.63 21.30 -0.31
CA VAL A 79 5.85 21.18 -1.12
C VAL A 79 5.53 21.31 -2.62
N MET A 80 4.45 20.70 -3.09
CA MET A 80 4.00 20.79 -4.49
C MET A 80 3.61 22.22 -4.89
N ALA A 81 3.02 22.99 -3.97
CA ALA A 81 2.65 24.38 -4.20
C ALA A 81 3.87 25.33 -4.23
N GLU A 82 4.90 25.06 -3.43
CA GLU A 82 6.12 25.87 -3.35
C GLU A 82 7.12 25.53 -4.48
N GLU A 83 7.23 24.26 -4.86
CA GLU A 83 8.17 23.78 -5.88
C GLU A 83 7.48 22.88 -6.94
N PRO A 84 6.69 23.46 -7.86
CA PRO A 84 5.89 22.70 -8.83
C PRO A 84 6.74 21.92 -9.86
N LYS A 85 8.07 22.07 -9.86
CA LYS A 85 8.99 21.41 -10.79
C LYS A 85 9.57 20.08 -10.28
N ILE A 86 9.32 19.70 -9.02
CA ILE A 86 9.87 18.43 -8.46
C ILE A 86 9.13 17.21 -9.01
N HIS A 87 7.89 17.36 -9.49
CA HIS A 87 7.16 16.28 -10.14
C HIS A 87 7.36 16.34 -11.67
N GLU A 88 8.44 15.75 -12.18
CA GLU A 88 8.38 15.24 -13.56
C GLU A 88 7.34 14.12 -13.55
N PHE A 89 6.20 14.36 -14.18
CA PHE A 89 5.26 13.30 -14.50
C PHE A 89 6.01 12.31 -15.41
N ILE A 90 6.29 11.11 -14.90
CA ILE A 90 6.71 9.96 -15.72
C ILE A 90 5.48 9.46 -16.48
N HIS A 91 4.92 10.31 -17.32
CA HIS A 91 3.80 10.02 -18.20
C HIS A 91 3.97 10.81 -19.51
N SER A 92 5.12 10.67 -20.15
CA SER A 92 5.26 11.00 -21.58
C SER A 92 6.39 10.21 -22.24
N SER A 93 6.37 8.89 -22.09
CA SER A 93 7.01 8.02 -23.09
C SER A 93 5.92 7.13 -23.64
N VAL A 94 5.06 7.73 -24.47
CA VAL A 94 4.38 6.97 -25.52
C VAL A 94 5.50 6.32 -26.33
N VAL A 95 5.62 5.00 -26.23
CA VAL A 95 6.46 4.22 -27.14
C VAL A 95 5.83 4.40 -28.52
N PRO A 96 6.51 5.01 -29.52
CA PRO A 96 5.96 5.07 -30.87
C PRO A 96 5.89 3.65 -31.44
N GLU A 97 4.77 3.31 -32.08
CA GLU A 97 4.64 2.11 -32.92
C GLU A 97 5.67 2.10 -34.06
#